data_AF-A0A1Y5E9A8-F1
#
_entry.id   AF-A0A1Y5E9A8-F1
#
_cell.length_a   1.000
_cell.length_b   1.000
_cell.length_c   1.000
_cell.angle_alpha   90.00
_cell.angle_beta   90.00
_cell.angle_gamma   90.00
#
_symmetry.space_group_name_H-M   'P 1'
#
loop_
_entity.id
_entity.type
_entity.pdbx_description
1 polymer ?
#
loop_
_entity_poly.entity_id
_entity_poly.type
_entity_poly.pdbx_seq_one_letter_code
_entity_poly.pdbx_strand_id
1 'polypeptide(L)'
;MFNEDFTKLVKEAILYNQLERYFSPKGDAFDKLNNHFELQPCVKDIENDKKSAGGLKLSHAQRRMLIFLVALWDGQEADRIFNEGIGSLGKLIHSMDANNRDLVADLVVTYPGWGR
;
A
#
# COMPACT_ATOMS: atom_id res chain seq x y z
N MET A 1 -12.02 -11.89 13.50
CA MET A 1 -10.86 -11.26 14.16
C MET A 1 -9.86 -10.79 13.11
N PHE A 2 -9.12 -11.67 12.43
CA PHE A 2 -8.09 -11.27 11.44
C PHE A 2 -8.53 -10.27 10.35
N ASN A 3 -9.74 -10.38 9.78
CA ASN A 3 -10.19 -9.49 8.70
C ASN A 3 -10.43 -8.03 9.14
N GLU A 4 -10.96 -7.82 10.34
CA GLU A 4 -11.22 -6.47 10.87
C GLU A 4 -9.90 -5.81 11.27
N ASP A 5 -9.02 -6.58 11.92
CA ASP A 5 -7.68 -6.16 12.29
C ASP A 5 -6.85 -5.77 11.05
N PHE A 6 -6.86 -6.61 10.02
CA PHE A 6 -6.17 -6.31 8.76
C PHE A 6 -6.74 -5.07 8.06
N THR A 7 -8.07 -4.93 7.98
CA THR A 7 -8.69 -3.74 7.38
C THR A 7 -8.25 -2.46 8.08
N LYS A 8 -8.20 -2.49 9.42
CA LYS A 8 -7.70 -1.36 10.22
C LYS A 8 -6.23 -1.07 9.92
N LEU A 9 -5.39 -2.09 9.89
CA LEU A 9 -3.95 -1.95 9.63
C LEU A 9 -3.64 -1.41 8.23
N VAL A 10 -4.36 -1.87 7.20
CA VAL A 10 -4.18 -1.34 5.84
C VAL A 10 -4.58 0.14 5.78
N LYS A 11 -5.70 0.51 6.40
CA LYS A 11 -6.13 1.92 6.48
C LYS A 11 -5.10 2.76 7.23
N GLU A 12 -4.58 2.27 8.36
CA GLU A 12 -3.55 2.94 9.13
C GLU A 12 -2.27 3.16 8.31
N ALA A 13 -1.79 2.13 7.60
CA ALA A 13 -0.63 2.24 6.73
C ALA A 13 -0.81 3.28 5.62
N ILE A 14 -2.00 3.34 5.02
CA ILE A 14 -2.34 4.33 3.98
C ILE A 14 -2.38 5.75 4.55
N LEU A 15 -3.08 5.96 5.66
CA LEU A 15 -3.23 7.28 6.30
C LEU A 15 -1.90 7.81 6.83
N TYR A 16 -1.15 6.97 7.56
CA TYR A 16 0.16 7.33 8.09
C TYR A 16 1.13 7.76 6.98
N ASN A 17 1.06 7.11 5.81
CA ASN A 17 1.90 7.43 4.66
C ASN A 17 1.28 8.43 3.67
N GLN A 18 0.10 8.99 3.95
CA GLN A 18 -0.60 9.95 3.08
C GLN A 18 -0.82 9.41 1.65
N LEU A 19 -1.25 8.16 1.54
CA LEU A 19 -1.42 7.44 0.27
C LEU A 19 -2.86 7.42 -0.24
N GLU A 20 -3.80 8.07 0.44
CA GLU A 20 -5.25 8.01 0.20
C GLU A 20 -5.61 8.32 -1.25
N ARG A 21 -4.87 9.23 -1.88
CA ARG A 21 -5.08 9.60 -3.29
C ARG A 21 -4.91 8.44 -4.27
N TYR A 22 -4.14 7.42 -3.89
CA TYR A 22 -3.82 6.23 -4.70
C TYR A 22 -4.68 5.03 -4.33
N PHE A 23 -5.65 5.17 -3.45
CA PHE A 23 -6.57 4.09 -3.09
C PHE A 23 -8.02 4.52 -3.30
N SER A 24 -8.88 3.54 -3.55
CA SER A 24 -10.32 3.70 -3.67
C SER A 24 -11.00 2.80 -2.64
N PRO A 25 -12.13 3.26 -2.04
CA PRO A 25 -12.76 4.58 -2.18
C PRO A 25 -11.96 5.74 -1.56
N LYS A 26 -12.29 6.99 -1.96
CA LYS A 26 -11.63 8.24 -1.50
C LYS A 26 -12.51 9.00 -0.49
N GLY A 27 -11.89 9.84 0.35
CA GLY A 27 -12.59 10.74 1.28
C GLY A 27 -13.39 10.00 2.35
N ASP A 28 -14.54 10.54 2.77
CA ASP A 28 -15.38 9.99 3.85
C ASP A 28 -15.76 8.51 3.70
N ALA A 29 -15.79 8.00 2.47
CA ALA A 29 -16.05 6.59 2.21
C ALA A 29 -14.89 5.69 2.67
N PHE A 30 -13.64 6.17 2.58
CA PHE A 30 -12.46 5.47 3.06
C PHE A 30 -12.52 5.22 4.57
N ASP A 31 -12.87 6.24 5.35
CA ASP A 31 -12.93 6.15 6.81
C ASP A 31 -14.03 5.20 7.30
N LYS A 32 -15.12 5.08 6.54
CA LYS A 32 -16.25 4.21 6.87
C LYS A 32 -16.05 2.76 6.44
N LEU A 33 -14.98 2.44 5.70
CA LEU A 33 -14.67 1.06 5.32
C LEU A 33 -14.42 0.20 6.55
N ASN A 34 -15.13 -0.91 6.57
CA ASN A 34 -15.07 -2.01 7.52
C ASN A 34 -14.63 -3.33 6.84
N ASN A 35 -14.35 -3.30 5.53
CA ASN A 35 -13.87 -4.44 4.75
C ASN A 35 -12.75 -4.04 3.77
N HIS A 36 -11.57 -4.67 3.88
CA HIS A 36 -10.42 -4.43 3.02
C HIS A 36 -10.60 -4.90 1.56
N PHE A 37 -11.55 -5.80 1.26
CA PHE A 37 -11.82 -6.20 -0.13
C PHE A 37 -12.42 -5.09 -0.99
N GLU A 38 -13.01 -4.08 -0.35
CA GLU A 38 -13.52 -2.87 -1.01
C GLU A 38 -12.40 -1.85 -1.26
N LEU A 39 -11.23 -2.06 -0.66
CA LEU A 39 -10.07 -1.20 -0.80
C LEU A 39 -9.16 -1.68 -1.92
N GLN A 40 -8.88 -0.80 -2.87
CA GLN A 40 -8.09 -1.13 -4.06
C GLN A 40 -7.14 0.01 -4.42
N PRO A 41 -5.88 -0.31 -4.81
CA PRO A 41 -5.00 0.68 -5.42
C PRO A 41 -5.56 1.21 -6.75
N CYS A 42 -5.57 2.52 -6.91
CA CYS A 42 -5.86 3.20 -8.16
C CYS A 42 -4.63 3.19 -9.07
N VAL A 43 -4.35 2.04 -9.69
CA VAL A 43 -3.18 1.82 -10.57
C VAL A 43 -2.99 2.93 -11.61
N LYS A 44 -4.07 3.38 -12.25
CA LYS A 44 -4.02 4.47 -13.24
C LYS A 44 -3.48 5.78 -12.66
N ASP A 45 -3.89 6.14 -11.44
CA ASP A 45 -3.43 7.36 -10.78
C ASP A 45 -1.94 7.26 -10.44
N ILE A 46 -1.49 6.09 -9.97
CA ILE A 46 -0.08 5.82 -9.66
C ILE A 46 0.79 5.96 -10.91
N GLU A 47 0.36 5.38 -12.04
CA GLU A 47 1.11 5.45 -13.29
C GLU A 47 1.20 6.86 -13.86
N ASN A 48 0.08 7.59 -13.82
CA ASN A 48 0.02 8.96 -14.31
C ASN A 48 1.00 9.84 -13.53
N ASP A 49 1.00 9.72 -12.20
CA ASP A 49 1.92 10.47 -11.36
C ASP A 49 3.36 10.06 -11.59
N LYS A 50 3.65 8.75 -11.70
CA LYS A 50 5.01 8.25 -11.98
C LYS A 50 5.58 8.84 -13.28
N LYS A 51 4.75 9.01 -14.32
CA LYS A 51 5.14 9.58 -15.62
C LYS A 51 5.19 11.11 -15.64
N SER A 52 4.64 11.78 -14.62
CA SER A 52 4.63 13.23 -14.55
C SER A 52 6.04 13.81 -14.30
N ALA A 53 6.25 15.08 -14.62
CA ALA A 53 7.52 15.77 -14.43
C ALA A 53 8.01 15.81 -12.96
N GLY A 54 7.13 15.52 -12.00
CA GLY A 54 7.46 15.41 -10.56
C GLY A 54 7.51 13.97 -10.04
N GLY A 55 7.21 12.98 -10.86
CA GLY A 55 7.04 11.59 -10.43
C GLY A 55 6.01 11.41 -9.32
N LEU A 56 6.12 10.30 -8.58
CA LEU A 56 5.39 10.13 -7.33
C LEU A 56 5.96 11.12 -6.31
N LYS A 57 5.18 12.17 -6.01
CA LYS A 57 5.46 13.22 -5.00
C LYS A 57 5.36 12.66 -3.57
N LEU A 58 6.09 11.58 -3.31
CA LEU A 58 6.14 10.83 -2.07
C LEU A 58 7.59 10.82 -1.57
N SER A 59 7.76 10.83 -0.25
CA SER A 59 9.04 10.54 0.37
C SER A 59 9.51 9.12 0.03
N HIS A 60 10.79 8.82 0.29
CA HIS A 60 11.30 7.47 0.06
C HIS A 60 10.50 6.42 0.85
N ALA A 61 10.22 6.65 2.13
CA ALA A 61 9.45 5.73 2.96
C ALA A 61 8.01 5.55 2.48
N GLN A 62 7.32 6.64 2.13
CA GLN A 62 5.96 6.59 1.59
C GLN A 62 5.89 5.81 0.29
N ARG A 63 6.86 6.02 -0.62
CA ARG A 63 6.95 5.26 -1.87
C ARG A 63 7.15 3.77 -1.60
N ARG A 64 7.99 3.42 -0.63
CA ARG A 64 8.25 2.04 -0.24
C ARG A 64 6.99 1.37 0.30
N MET A 65 6.23 2.06 1.15
CA MET A 65 4.95 1.55 1.64
C MET A 65 3.92 1.39 0.51
N LEU A 66 3.85 2.35 -0.43
CA LEU A 66 2.96 2.23 -1.59
C LEU A 66 3.28 0.98 -2.41
N ILE A 67 4.56 0.73 -2.71
CA ILE A 67 4.97 -0.47 -3.45
C ILE A 67 4.59 -1.74 -2.69
N PHE A 68 4.86 -1.76 -1.38
CA PHE A 68 4.52 -2.90 -0.52
C PHE A 68 3.02 -3.20 -0.52
N LEU A 69 2.16 -2.19 -0.33
CA LEU A 69 0.71 -2.35 -0.34
C LEU A 69 0.18 -2.80 -1.69
N VAL A 70 0.72 -2.26 -2.80
CA VAL A 70 0.35 -2.73 -4.14
C VAL A 70 0.79 -4.18 -4.35
N ALA A 71 1.99 -4.56 -3.89
CA ALA A 71 2.50 -5.93 -4.03
C ALA A 71 1.71 -6.95 -3.20
N LEU A 72 1.21 -6.55 -2.02
CA LEU A 72 0.32 -7.38 -1.21
C LEU A 72 -1.07 -7.57 -1.84
N TRP A 73 -1.54 -6.57 -2.61
CA TRP A 73 -2.81 -6.62 -3.31
C TRP A 73 -2.73 -7.36 -4.66
N ASP A 74 -1.68 -7.09 -5.44
CA ASP A 74 -1.36 -7.77 -6.68
C ASP A 74 0.14 -7.60 -6.98
N GLY A 75 0.89 -8.69 -6.79
CA GLY A 75 2.34 -8.71 -7.02
C GLY A 75 2.73 -8.42 -8.47
N GLN A 76 1.91 -8.81 -9.45
CA GLN A 76 2.19 -8.59 -10.87
C GLN A 76 2.04 -7.11 -11.22
N GLU A 77 1.04 -6.44 -10.66
CA GLU A 77 0.87 -5.00 -10.84
C GLU A 77 2.00 -4.21 -10.18
N ALA A 78 2.48 -4.62 -9.01
CA ALA A 78 3.65 -3.98 -8.40
C ALA A 78 4.90 -4.12 -9.29
N ASP A 79 5.15 -5.32 -9.81
CA ASP A 79 6.24 -5.57 -10.77
C ASP A 79 6.10 -4.70 -12.02
N ARG A 80 4.91 -4.64 -12.61
CA ARG A 80 4.64 -3.89 -13.84
C ARG A 80 4.78 -2.38 -13.65
N ILE A 81 4.31 -1.86 -12.52
CA ILE A 81 4.29 -0.42 -12.25
C ILE A 81 5.65 0.06 -11.75
N PHE A 82 6.30 -0.69 -10.85
CA PHE A 82 7.48 -0.22 -10.13
C PHE A 82 8.78 -0.89 -10.56
N ASN A 83 8.71 -1.97 -11.35
CA ASN A 83 9.82 -2.91 -11.55
C ASN A 83 10.34 -3.48 -10.22
N GLU A 84 9.45 -3.55 -9.22
CA GLU A 84 9.71 -4.08 -7.89
C GLU A 84 8.57 -5.01 -7.51
N GLY A 85 8.88 -6.30 -7.37
CA GLY A 85 7.93 -7.34 -7.01
C GLY A 85 8.18 -7.95 -5.65
N ILE A 86 7.51 -9.08 -5.41
CA ILE A 86 7.60 -9.83 -4.15
C ILE A 86 9.06 -10.17 -3.78
N GLY A 87 9.89 -10.50 -4.77
CA GLY A 87 11.31 -10.82 -4.57
C GLY A 87 12.17 -9.66 -4.05
N SER A 88 11.73 -8.41 -4.21
CA SER A 88 12.41 -7.22 -3.70
C SER A 88 11.95 -6.75 -2.32
N LEU A 89 10.88 -7.33 -1.77
CA LEU A 89 10.24 -6.84 -0.54
C LEU A 89 11.19 -6.77 0.66
N GLY A 90 12.07 -7.77 0.85
CA GLY A 90 13.02 -7.74 1.98
C GLY A 90 13.93 -6.51 1.96
N LYS A 91 14.49 -6.16 0.79
CA LYS A 91 15.31 -4.94 0.64
C LYS A 91 14.50 -3.68 0.86
N LEU A 92 13.27 -3.69 0.36
CA LEU A 92 12.28 -2.63 0.48
C LEU A 92 12.01 -2.30 1.96
N ILE A 93 11.69 -3.33 2.75
CA ILE A 93 11.38 -3.25 4.18
C ILE A 93 12.60 -2.79 4.98
N HIS A 94 13.79 -3.32 4.69
CA HIS A 94 15.02 -2.88 5.37
C HIS A 94 15.34 -1.40 5.17
N SER A 95 14.89 -0.80 4.06
CA SER A 95 15.11 0.62 3.75
C SER A 95 14.08 1.57 4.39
N MET A 96 13.06 1.03 5.06
CA MET A 96 12.04 1.82 5.76
C MET A 96 12.50 2.24 7.16
N ASP A 97 11.89 3.29 7.70
CA ASP A 97 12.01 3.68 9.10
C ASP A 97 11.34 2.65 10.04
N ALA A 98 11.59 2.78 11.34
CA ALA A 98 11.11 1.82 12.34
C ALA A 98 9.57 1.67 12.32
N ASN A 99 8.82 2.79 12.28
CA ASN A 99 7.36 2.76 12.32
C ASN A 99 6.78 2.05 11.10
N ASN A 100 7.33 2.30 9.91
CA ASN A 100 6.88 1.61 8.70
C ASN A 100 7.25 0.12 8.71
N ARG A 101 8.38 -0.28 9.33
CA ARG A 101 8.71 -1.70 9.49
C ARG A 101 7.76 -2.42 10.44
N ASP A 102 7.35 -1.75 11.52
CA ASP A 102 6.39 -2.30 12.47
C ASP A 102 5.02 -2.47 11.81
N LEU A 103 4.54 -1.44 11.08
CA LEU A 103 3.30 -1.54 10.29
C LEU A 103 3.36 -2.66 9.25
N VAL A 104 4.48 -2.81 8.55
CA VAL A 104 4.67 -3.93 7.62
C VAL A 104 4.58 -5.28 8.34
N ALA A 105 5.21 -5.42 9.50
CA ALA A 105 5.19 -6.66 10.26
C ALA A 105 3.75 -7.03 10.64
N ASP A 106 2.97 -6.06 11.15
CA ASP A 106 1.57 -6.25 11.50
C ASP A 106 0.72 -6.62 10.28
N LEU A 107 0.94 -5.96 9.14
CA LEU A 107 0.25 -6.27 7.88
C LEU A 107 0.53 -7.69 7.39
N VAL A 108 1.78 -8.16 7.49
CA VAL A 108 2.16 -9.51 7.07
C VAL A 108 1.57 -10.56 8.02
N VAL A 109 1.65 -10.34 9.33
CA VAL A 109 1.17 -11.29 10.34
C VAL A 109 -0.35 -11.44 10.30
N THR A 110 -1.07 -10.35 10.00
CA THR A 110 -2.53 -10.34 9.96
C THR A 110 -3.12 -10.62 8.58
N TYR A 111 -2.28 -10.80 7.55
CA TYR A 111 -2.70 -10.93 6.15
C TYR A 111 -3.71 -12.08 5.94
N PRO A 112 -4.98 -11.79 5.63
CA PRO A 112 -6.01 -12.82 5.48
C PRO A 112 -6.14 -13.32 4.03
N GLY A 113 -5.30 -12.80 3.11
CA GLY A 113 -5.57 -12.77 1.67
C GLY A 113 -6.26 -11.46 1.31
N TRP A 114 -5.58 -10.61 0.54
CA TRP A 114 -6.11 -9.33 0.06
C TRP A 114 -5.77 -9.17 -1.42
N GLY A 115 -6.72 -8.66 -2.19
CA GLY A 115 -6.55 -8.43 -3.62
C GLY A 115 -6.78 -9.67 -4.46
N ARG A 116 -6.07 -9.79 -5.59
CA ARG A 116 -6.37 -10.77 -6.67
C ARG A 116 -5.19 -11.68 -6.97
#